data_AF-A0A0E3Q4X8-F1
#
_entry.id   AF-A0A0E3Q4X8-F1
#
_cell.length_a   1.000
_cell.length_b   1.000
_cell.length_c   1.000
_cell.angle_alpha   90.00
_cell.angle_beta   90.00
_cell.angle_gamma   90.00
#
_symmetry.space_group_name_H-M   'P 1'
#
loop_
_entity.id
_entity.type
_entity.pdbx_description
1 polymer ?
#
loop_
_entity_poly.entity_id
_entity_poly.type
_entity_poly.pdbx_seq_one_letter_code
_entity_poly.pdbx_strand_id
1 'polypeptide(L)'
;MEMVLDVYKRPFDPLNPVICMDESPKQLIAETIIPIPCSSGKTARYDYEYKRCGVCNIFLACEPLAGKRMVNITERKTKQDWAYFREKIALQRENANKITLIMDNQILMSLDLSMKHFHQLKQRHCGIGLSLCTHQNMEVG
;
A
#
# COMPACT_ATOMS: atom_id res chain seq x y z
N MET A 1 -0.06 -19.01 9.18
CA MET A 1 -0.78 -17.79 9.65
C MET A 1 -0.24 -17.32 11.00
N GLU A 2 0.15 -18.23 11.89
CA GLU A 2 0.62 -17.91 13.25
C GLU A 2 1.85 -16.97 13.31
N MET A 3 2.85 -17.18 12.45
CA MET A 3 4.06 -16.35 12.47
C MET A 3 3.83 -14.87 12.11
N VAL A 4 2.81 -14.52 11.33
CA VAL A 4 2.48 -13.10 11.05
C VAL A 4 1.90 -12.44 12.29
N LEU A 5 1.12 -13.19 13.09
CA LEU A 5 0.55 -12.68 14.33
C LEU A 5 1.64 -12.32 15.34
N ASP A 6 2.74 -13.07 15.36
CA ASP A 6 3.88 -12.75 16.23
C ASP A 6 4.61 -11.47 15.81
N VAL A 7 4.58 -11.12 14.52
CA VAL A 7 5.07 -9.80 14.05
C VAL A 7 4.19 -8.68 14.61
N TYR A 8 2.88 -8.85 14.62
CA TYR A 8 1.94 -7.85 15.17
C TYR A 8 2.02 -7.69 16.69
N LYS A 9 2.49 -8.71 17.42
CA LYS A 9 2.69 -8.64 18.88
C LYS A 9 3.95 -7.89 19.30
N ARG A 10 4.87 -7.58 18.37
CA ARG A 10 6.13 -6.89 18.70
C ARG A 10 5.84 -5.51 19.29
N PRO A 11 6.64 -5.04 20.27
CA PRO A 11 6.52 -3.68 20.76
C PRO A 11 6.85 -2.68 19.64
N PHE A 12 6.35 -1.46 19.79
CA PHE A 12 6.70 -0.37 18.89
C PHE A 12 8.21 -0.12 18.95
N ASP A 13 8.87 -0.16 17.79
CA ASP A 13 10.28 0.16 17.62
C ASP A 13 10.47 1.06 16.39
N PRO A 14 10.85 2.34 16.56
CA PRO A 14 11.02 3.28 15.45
C PRO A 14 12.18 2.92 14.51
N LEU A 15 13.16 2.12 14.96
CA LEU A 15 14.28 1.66 14.14
C LEU A 15 13.94 0.39 13.36
N ASN A 16 12.91 -0.35 13.79
CA ASN A 16 12.45 -1.59 13.17
C ASN A 16 10.94 -1.56 12.85
N PRO A 17 10.47 -0.61 12.03
CA PRO A 17 9.04 -0.43 11.79
C PRO A 17 8.41 -1.64 11.08
N VAL A 18 7.18 -1.97 11.51
CA VAL A 18 6.32 -2.96 10.87
C VAL A 18 5.28 -2.22 10.04
N ILE A 19 5.33 -2.44 8.73
CA ILE A 19 4.47 -1.76 7.76
C ILE A 19 3.63 -2.82 7.05
N CYS A 20 2.32 -2.64 7.07
CA CYS A 20 1.38 -3.41 6.28
C CYS A 20 1.19 -2.68 4.95
N MET A 21 1.40 -3.36 3.84
CA MET A 21 1.16 -2.82 2.51
C MET A 21 0.05 -3.61 1.82
N ASP A 22 -0.90 -2.88 1.26
CA ASP A 22 -2.07 -3.41 0.59
C ASP A 22 -2.46 -2.51 -0.58
N GLU A 23 -3.41 -2.96 -1.37
CA GLU A 23 -3.92 -2.25 -2.52
C GLU A 23 -5.41 -2.50 -2.76
N SER A 24 -6.06 -1.51 -3.37
CA SER A 24 -7.47 -1.63 -3.72
C SER A 24 -7.77 -0.92 -5.04
N PRO A 25 -8.38 -1.61 -6.03
CA PRO A 25 -8.89 -0.94 -7.21
C PRO A 25 -10.13 -0.12 -6.83
N LYS A 26 -10.19 1.13 -7.30
CA LYS A 26 -11.33 2.02 -7.10
C LYS A 26 -11.96 2.37 -8.45
N GLN A 27 -13.23 2.05 -8.59
CA GLN A 27 -14.02 2.50 -9.72
C GLN A 27 -14.32 4.00 -9.59
N LEU A 28 -14.06 4.73 -10.68
CA LEU A 28 -14.41 6.14 -10.81
C LEU A 28 -15.79 6.22 -11.43
N ILE A 29 -16.70 6.91 -10.75
CA ILE A 29 -18.09 7.09 -11.20
C ILE A 29 -18.44 8.57 -11.17
N ALA A 30 -19.27 8.99 -12.12
CA ALA A 30 -19.85 10.32 -12.17
C ALA A 30 -21.37 10.22 -12.21
N GLU A 31 -22.03 11.19 -11.60
CA GLU A 31 -23.49 11.35 -11.68
C GLU A 31 -23.87 11.68 -13.12
N THR A 32 -24.93 11.05 -13.64
CA THR A 32 -25.49 11.38 -14.97
C THR A 32 -26.49 12.53 -14.89
N ILE A 33 -27.12 12.71 -13.73
CA ILE A 33 -28.17 13.72 -13.47
C ILE A 33 -27.73 14.61 -12.31
N ILE A 34 -27.99 15.93 -12.45
CA ILE A 34 -27.70 16.92 -11.39
C ILE A 34 -28.55 16.60 -10.16
N PRO A 35 -27.96 16.41 -8.96
CA PRO A 35 -28.71 16.15 -7.74
C PRO A 35 -29.65 17.29 -7.38
N ILE A 36 -30.79 16.94 -6.78
CA ILE A 36 -31.71 17.93 -6.21
C ILE A 36 -31.14 18.36 -4.85
N PRO A 37 -30.82 19.66 -4.65
CA PRO A 37 -30.23 20.12 -3.41
C PRO A 37 -31.19 20.00 -2.22
N CYS A 38 -30.63 20.01 -1.01
CA CYS A 38 -31.43 20.01 0.20
C CYS A 38 -32.31 21.28 0.31
N SER A 39 -33.47 21.13 0.94
CA SER A 39 -34.37 22.23 1.30
C SER A 39 -34.94 21.99 2.71
N SER A 40 -35.59 22.98 3.31
CA SER A 40 -36.15 22.81 4.67
C SER A 40 -37.02 21.56 4.76
N GLY A 41 -36.66 20.63 5.65
CA GLY A 41 -37.35 19.34 5.83
C GLY A 41 -37.09 18.29 4.75
N LYS A 42 -36.19 18.51 3.78
CA LYS A 42 -35.86 17.57 2.70
C LYS A 42 -34.35 17.44 2.50
N THR A 43 -33.85 16.20 2.58
CA THR A 43 -32.46 15.87 2.26
C THR A 43 -32.18 16.01 0.76
N ALA A 44 -30.90 16.14 0.41
CA ALA A 44 -30.47 16.09 -1.00
C ALA A 44 -30.86 14.74 -1.61
N ARG A 45 -31.26 14.76 -2.89
CA ARG A 45 -31.66 13.56 -3.63
C ARG A 45 -30.72 13.34 -4.80
N TYR A 46 -30.22 12.12 -4.87
CA TYR A 46 -29.34 11.63 -5.92
C TYR A 46 -30.10 10.60 -6.72
N ASP A 47 -29.89 10.59 -8.03
CA ASP A 47 -30.38 9.50 -8.86
C ASP A 47 -29.45 8.29 -8.76
N TYR A 48 -29.98 7.10 -9.08
CA TYR A 48 -29.22 5.85 -9.04
C TYR A 48 -28.34 5.65 -10.27
N GLU A 49 -28.65 6.31 -11.39
CA GLU A 49 -27.86 6.20 -12.61
C GLU A 49 -26.49 6.87 -12.45
N TYR A 50 -25.46 6.18 -12.93
CA TYR A 50 -24.09 6.69 -12.91
C TYR A 50 -23.34 6.30 -14.18
N LYS A 51 -22.38 7.14 -14.56
CA LYS A 51 -21.44 6.90 -15.63
C LYS A 51 -20.16 6.29 -15.09
N ARG A 52 -19.68 5.22 -15.73
CA ARG A 52 -18.34 4.64 -15.44
C ARG A 52 -17.26 5.51 -16.09
N CYS A 53 -16.34 6.00 -15.27
CA CYS A 53 -15.23 6.86 -15.66
C CYS A 53 -13.87 6.14 -15.59
N GLY A 54 -13.89 4.81 -15.66
CA GLY A 54 -12.71 3.96 -15.54
C GLY A 54 -12.43 3.50 -14.11
N VAL A 55 -11.20 3.07 -13.88
CA VAL A 55 -10.70 2.56 -12.60
C VAL A 55 -9.34 3.17 -12.31
N CYS A 56 -9.04 3.39 -11.04
CA CYS A 56 -7.69 3.68 -10.57
C CYS A 56 -7.28 2.64 -9.52
N ASN A 57 -6.00 2.57 -9.20
CA ASN A 57 -5.47 1.72 -8.14
C ASN A 57 -5.02 2.58 -6.97
N ILE A 58 -5.34 2.15 -5.75
CA ILE A 58 -4.93 2.80 -4.51
C ILE A 58 -3.94 1.87 -3.82
N PHE A 59 -2.69 2.28 -3.69
CA PHE A 59 -1.72 1.64 -2.81
C PHE A 59 -1.79 2.27 -1.43
N LEU A 60 -1.81 1.42 -0.40
CA LEU A 60 -1.82 1.80 1.00
C LEU A 60 -0.62 1.17 1.71
N ALA A 61 0.07 1.97 2.50
CA ALA A 61 1.03 1.50 3.50
C ALA A 61 0.60 2.03 4.85
N CYS A 62 0.46 1.15 5.84
CA CYS A 62 0.04 1.47 7.18
C CYS A 62 1.09 0.95 8.17
N GLU A 63 1.52 1.80 9.11
CA GLU A 63 2.29 1.41 10.28
C GLU A 63 1.36 1.43 11.50
N PRO A 64 0.81 0.28 11.91
CA PRO A 64 -0.26 0.25 12.90
C PRO A 64 0.14 0.87 14.24
N LEU A 65 1.34 0.54 14.72
CA LEU A 65 1.82 0.95 16.05
C LEU A 65 2.23 2.44 16.13
N ALA A 66 2.47 3.09 15.00
CA ALA A 66 2.76 4.53 14.94
C ALA A 66 1.56 5.38 14.52
N GLY A 67 0.44 4.76 14.13
CA GLY A 67 -0.73 5.46 13.59
C GLY A 67 -0.46 6.20 12.28
N LYS A 68 0.55 5.80 11.51
CA LYS A 68 0.94 6.46 10.25
C LYS A 68 0.41 5.68 9.05
N ARG A 69 -0.10 6.39 8.06
CA ARG A 69 -0.49 5.81 6.77
C ARG A 69 0.01 6.65 5.61
N MET A 70 0.32 5.98 4.52
CA MET A 70 0.71 6.57 3.25
C MET A 70 -0.16 5.97 2.15
N VAL A 71 -0.66 6.85 1.28
CA VAL A 71 -1.50 6.45 0.15
C VAL A 71 -0.82 6.93 -1.13
N ASN A 72 -0.88 6.11 -2.17
CA ASN A 72 -0.49 6.50 -3.52
C ASN A 72 -1.55 6.02 -4.50
N ILE A 73 -2.06 6.93 -5.33
CA ILE A 73 -3.09 6.62 -6.32
C ILE A 73 -2.43 6.59 -7.68
N THR A 74 -2.64 5.51 -8.43
CA THR A 74 -2.11 5.34 -9.79
C THR A 74 -3.26 5.03 -10.74
N GLU A 75 -3.14 5.43 -12.00
CA GLU A 75 -4.15 5.09 -13.01
C GLU A 75 -4.15 3.59 -13.33
N ARG A 76 -3.00 2.93 -13.20
CA ARG A 76 -2.80 1.52 -13.51
C ARG A 76 -2.06 0.84 -12.37
N LYS A 77 -2.19 -0.49 -12.30
CA LYS A 77 -1.43 -1.35 -11.40
C LYS A 77 -0.35 -2.07 -12.20
N THR A 78 0.89 -1.57 -12.15
CA THR A 78 2.04 -2.22 -12.78
C THR A 78 3.08 -2.68 -11.75
N LYS A 79 3.97 -3.60 -12.15
CA LYS A 79 5.12 -4.01 -11.31
C LYS A 79 6.04 -2.82 -10.98
N GLN A 80 6.11 -1.83 -11.86
CA GLN A 80 6.93 -0.63 -11.67
C GLN A 80 6.31 0.27 -10.59
N ASP A 81 5.00 0.52 -10.67
CA ASP A 81 4.27 1.31 -9.67
C ASP A 81 4.42 0.71 -8.26
N TRP A 82 4.37 -0.62 -8.17
CA TRP A 82 4.61 -1.35 -6.93
C TRP A 82 6.03 -1.13 -6.39
N ALA A 83 7.05 -1.19 -7.26
CA ALA A 83 8.43 -0.97 -6.87
C ALA A 83 8.66 0.46 -6.38
N TYR A 84 8.14 1.46 -7.11
CA TYR A 84 8.21 2.87 -6.71
C TYR A 84 7.51 3.15 -5.39
N PHE A 85 6.36 2.50 -5.14
CA PHE A 85 5.68 2.68 -3.86
C PHE A 85 6.50 2.12 -2.69
N ARG A 86 7.15 0.96 -2.84
CA ARG A 86 8.07 0.44 -1.80
C ARG A 86 9.30 1.31 -1.60
N GLU A 87 9.85 1.89 -2.66
CA GLU A 87 10.93 2.88 -2.55
C GLU A 87 10.46 4.09 -1.74
N LYS A 88 9.27 4.61 -2.04
CA LYS A 88 8.67 5.72 -1.28
C LYS A 88 8.50 5.39 0.21
N ILE A 89 8.13 4.14 0.54
CA ILE A 89 8.09 3.64 1.93
C ILE A 89 9.48 3.70 2.58
N ALA A 90 10.52 3.21 1.88
CA ALA A 90 11.88 3.20 2.40
C ALA A 90 12.43 4.62 2.61
N LEU A 91 12.19 5.53 1.65
CA LEU A 91 12.61 6.94 1.72
C LEU A 91 11.94 7.71 2.86
N GLN A 92 10.71 7.36 3.27
CA GLN A 92 10.10 7.99 4.45
C GLN A 92 10.67 7.48 5.80
N ARG A 93 11.54 6.46 5.76
CA ARG A 93 12.09 5.76 6.92
C ARG A 93 13.61 5.68 6.87
N GLU A 94 14.25 6.80 6.50
CA GLU A 94 15.70 6.87 6.28
C GLU A 94 16.52 6.43 7.51
N ASN A 95 15.97 6.64 8.71
CA ASN A 95 16.61 6.30 9.98
C ASN A 95 16.31 4.87 10.48
N ALA A 96 15.52 4.09 9.74
CA ALA A 96 15.21 2.72 10.12
C ALA A 96 16.37 1.79 9.74
N ASN A 97 16.78 0.92 10.66
CA ASN A 97 17.74 -0.13 10.38
C ASN A 97 17.11 -1.20 9.49
N LYS A 98 15.86 -1.56 9.79
CA LYS A 98 15.14 -2.61 9.09
C LYS A 98 13.65 -2.30 8.98
N ILE A 99 13.09 -2.45 7.79
CA ILE A 99 11.64 -2.32 7.60
C ILE A 99 11.06 -3.73 7.41
N THR A 100 10.10 -4.10 8.26
CA THR A 100 9.34 -5.35 8.09
C THR A 100 8.08 -5.04 7.31
N LEU A 101 8.03 -5.48 6.04
CA LEU A 101 6.88 -5.25 5.17
C LEU A 101 5.99 -6.50 5.18
N ILE A 102 4.77 -6.37 5.71
CA ILE A 102 3.72 -7.39 5.68
C ILE A 102 2.87 -7.12 4.44
N MET A 103 2.71 -8.13 3.59
CA MET A 103 1.90 -8.06 2.36
C MET A 103 1.08 -9.33 2.19
N ASP A 104 0.03 -9.24 1.39
CA ASP A 104 -0.67 -10.42 0.88
C ASP A 104 0.18 -11.16 -0.16
N ASN A 105 -0.29 -12.33 -0.63
CA ASN A 105 0.43 -13.15 -1.60
C ASN A 105 -0.12 -12.93 -3.02
N GLN A 106 0.21 -11.82 -3.66
CA GLN A 106 -0.24 -11.53 -5.02
C GLN A 106 0.78 -11.90 -6.10
N ILE A 107 0.28 -12.43 -7.23
CA ILE A 107 1.07 -12.93 -8.38
C ILE A 107 2.02 -11.88 -9.00
N LEU A 108 1.75 -10.58 -8.83
CA LEU A 108 2.64 -9.50 -9.29
C LEU A 108 3.96 -9.42 -8.50
N MET A 109 4.08 -10.18 -7.42
CA MET A 109 5.27 -10.29 -6.56
C MET A 109 6.34 -11.26 -7.08
N SER A 110 6.23 -11.79 -8.31
CA SER A 110 7.30 -12.59 -8.94
C SER A 110 8.65 -11.84 -8.79
N LEU A 111 9.53 -12.37 -7.95
CA LEU A 111 10.65 -11.65 -7.35
C LEU A 111 11.60 -10.99 -8.37
N ASP A 112 11.68 -11.50 -9.59
CA ASP A 112 12.74 -11.17 -10.54
C ASP A 112 12.79 -9.72 -11.04
N LEU A 113 11.66 -9.07 -11.31
CA LEU A 113 11.67 -7.68 -11.79
C LEU A 113 11.77 -6.67 -10.65
N SER A 114 11.12 -6.97 -9.53
CA SER A 114 11.15 -6.15 -8.31
C SER A 114 12.57 -6.08 -7.73
N MET A 115 13.28 -7.22 -7.69
CA MET A 115 14.62 -7.29 -7.10
C MET A 115 15.67 -6.60 -7.97
N LYS A 116 15.58 -6.67 -9.30
CA LYS A 116 16.54 -5.99 -10.20
C LYS A 116 16.49 -4.46 -10.06
N HIS A 117 15.28 -3.89 -10.01
CA HIS A 117 15.10 -2.46 -9.80
C HIS A 117 15.54 -2.05 -8.39
N PHE A 118 15.18 -2.85 -7.37
CA PHE A 118 15.57 -2.61 -5.99
C PHE A 118 17.09 -2.70 -5.77
N HIS A 119 17.79 -3.62 -6.43
CA HIS A 119 19.24 -3.75 -6.33
C HIS A 119 19.97 -2.57 -6.97
N GLN A 120 19.40 -1.99 -8.04
CA GLN A 120 19.92 -0.78 -8.68
C GLN A 120 19.67 0.49 -7.84
N LEU A 121 18.58 0.53 -7.08
CA LEU A 121 18.23 1.63 -6.16
C LEU A 121 18.98 1.55 -4.82
N LYS A 122 19.22 0.34 -4.30
CA LYS A 122 20.04 0.10 -3.09
C LYS A 122 21.50 0.53 -3.27
N GLN A 123 21.98 0.62 -4.52
CA GLN A 123 23.28 1.22 -4.84
C GLN A 123 23.28 2.75 -4.84
N ARG A 124 22.10 3.41 -4.86
CA ARG A 124 21.96 4.87 -4.97
C ARG A 124 21.57 5.55 -3.66
N HIS A 125 20.83 4.90 -2.76
CA HIS A 125 20.46 5.49 -1.47
C HIS A 125 20.42 4.46 -0.33
N CYS A 126 21.23 4.74 0.70
CA CYS A 126 21.19 4.31 2.12
C CYS A 126 21.04 2.80 2.45
N GLY A 127 21.89 2.31 3.35
CA GLY A 127 22.05 0.90 3.75
C GLY A 127 20.88 0.25 4.52
N ILE A 128 19.63 0.60 4.23
CA ILE A 128 18.44 0.09 4.92
C ILE A 128 18.14 -1.36 4.51
N GLY A 129 17.95 -2.23 5.49
CA GLY A 129 17.52 -3.61 5.26
C GLY A 129 16.01 -3.71 5.09
N LEU A 130 15.51 -4.04 3.89
CA LEU A 130 14.10 -4.39 3.72
C LEU A 130 13.91 -5.89 3.96
N SER A 131 13.02 -6.26 4.87
CA SER A 131 12.62 -7.66 5.09
C SER A 131 11.17 -7.82 4.69
N LEU A 132 10.96 -8.61 3.64
CA LEU A 132 9.62 -9.00 3.21
C LEU A 132 9.14 -10.15 4.08
N CYS A 133 8.03 -9.95 4.77
CA CYS A 133 7.32 -11.02 5.45
C CYS A 133 6.09 -11.35 4.61
N THR A 134 6.17 -12.43 3.84
CA THR A 134 5.04 -13.01 3.11
C THR A 134 4.69 -14.35 3.74
N HIS A 135 3.48 -14.86 3.50
CA HIS A 135 3.09 -16.19 3.94
C HIS A 135 4.05 -17.32 3.48
N GLN A 136 4.81 -17.10 2.40
CA GLN A 136 5.73 -18.08 1.81
C GLN A 136 7.20 -17.89 2.22
N ASN A 137 7.64 -16.67 2.55
CA ASN A 137 9.04 -16.37 2.88
C ASN A 137 9.40 -16.57 4.37
N MET A 138 8.49 -17.15 5.15
CA MET A 138 8.72 -17.42 6.58
C MET A 138 9.34 -18.80 6.86
N GLU A 139 9.65 -19.58 5.83
CA GLU A 139 10.47 -20.79 5.92
C GLU A 139 11.95 -20.48 5.61
N VAL A 140 12.66 -19.73 6.45
CA VAL A 140 14.12 -19.82 6.52
C VAL A 140 14.60 -19.46 7.93
N GLY A 141 14.79 -20.50 8.74
CA GLY A 141 15.79 -20.57 9.80
C GLY A 141 16.87 -21.56 9.35
#